data_AF-A0A084EYI6-F1
#
_entry.id   AF-A0A084EYI6-F1
#
_cell.length_a   1.000
_cell.length_b   1.000
_cell.length_c   1.000
_cell.angle_alpha   90.00
_cell.angle_beta   90.00
_cell.angle_gamma   90.00
#
_symmetry.space_group_name_H-M   'P 1'
#
loop_
_entity.id
_entity.type
_entity.pdbx_description
1 polymer ?
#
loop_
_entity_poly.entity_id
_entity_poly.type
_entity_poly.pdbx_seq_one_letter_code
_entity_poly.pdbx_strand_id
1 'polypeptide(L)'
;MIINHAPLLPNGATTLEKRAAECLQQAVRNPIVIADLINPERCPEPLLPYLAWAFSVDKWDEQWSEEVKRIAIKNAFLIHKQKGTLTAIRRVVEPIGYLLEVKEWWQETPMGTAGTFKLTVEVSETGLNEQTYNELVRLVDDVKPVSRHLTLAIAVTPTGEMNVFIGQNSGETITVYPQ
;
A
#
# COMPACT_ATOMS: atom_id res chain seq x y z
N MET A 1 20.26 2.86 30.75
CA MET A 1 21.10 4.03 31.07
C MET A 1 20.34 4.85 32.12
N ILE A 2 20.75 4.80 33.39
CA ILE A 2 20.09 5.54 34.47
C ILE A 2 20.52 6.99 34.33
N ILE A 3 19.60 7.86 33.89
CA ILE A 3 19.85 9.29 33.81
C ILE A 3 19.90 9.78 35.27
N ASN A 4 21.09 10.15 35.76
CA ASN A 4 21.28 10.76 37.07
C ASN A 4 20.66 12.16 37.02
N HIS A 5 19.39 12.26 37.37
CA HIS A 5 18.74 13.55 37.58
C HIS A 5 19.18 14.09 38.94
N ALA A 6 19.93 15.19 38.94
CA ALA A 6 20.14 15.96 40.15
C ALA A 6 18.76 16.35 40.72
N PRO A 7 18.48 16.08 42.01
CA PRO A 7 17.20 16.43 42.59
C PRO A 7 17.00 17.93 42.51
N LEU A 8 15.82 18.38 42.08
CA LEU A 8 15.43 19.80 42.06
C LEU A 8 15.31 20.40 43.48
N LEU A 9 15.46 19.57 44.51
CA LEU A 9 15.38 19.96 45.91
C LEU A 9 16.66 20.71 46.34
N PRO A 10 16.55 21.68 47.27
CA PRO A 10 17.70 22.35 47.86
C PRO A 10 18.67 21.38 48.53
N ASN A 11 19.94 21.76 48.62
CA ASN A 11 21.00 20.94 49.23
C ASN A 11 20.73 20.57 50.71
N GLY A 12 19.93 21.37 51.42
CA GLY A 12 19.53 21.14 52.82
C GLY A 12 18.32 20.21 53.01
N ALA A 13 17.75 19.64 51.94
CA ALA A 13 16.55 18.81 52.02
C ALA A 13 16.79 17.52 52.82
N THR A 14 15.83 17.21 53.67
CA THR A 14 15.80 16.02 54.52
C THR A 14 15.62 14.74 53.68
N THR A 15 15.97 13.60 54.28
CA THR A 15 15.83 12.29 53.61
C THR A 15 14.38 12.00 53.24
N LEU A 16 13.41 12.39 54.09
CA LEU A 16 11.99 12.20 53.82
C LEU A 16 11.54 12.99 52.58
N GLU A 17 11.95 14.26 52.47
CA GLU A 17 11.61 15.11 51.32
C GLU A 17 12.19 14.56 50.02
N LYS A 18 13.44 14.07 50.05
CA LYS A 18 14.08 13.43 48.88
C LYS A 18 13.32 12.19 48.44
N ARG A 19 12.94 11.32 49.38
CA ARG A 19 12.16 10.09 49.07
C ARG A 19 10.74 10.40 48.61
N ALA A 20 10.08 11.39 49.21
CA ALA A 20 8.77 11.83 48.79
C ALA A 20 8.80 12.37 47.34
N ALA A 21 9.83 13.16 46.99
CA ALA A 21 10.00 13.65 45.63
C ALA A 21 10.26 12.54 44.61
N GLU A 22 11.09 11.53 44.95
CA GLU A 22 11.30 10.34 44.09
C GLU A 22 9.99 9.58 43.83
N CYS A 23 9.18 9.35 44.87
CA CYS A 23 7.89 8.67 44.73
C CYS A 23 6.89 9.50 43.90
N LEU A 24 6.79 10.81 44.19
CA LEU A 24 5.86 11.71 43.49
C LEU A 24 6.26 11.97 42.04
N GLN A 25 7.53 11.81 41.69
CA GLN A 25 8.00 11.95 40.30
C GLN A 25 7.23 11.00 39.36
N GLN A 26 6.90 9.79 39.82
CA GLN A 26 6.17 8.81 39.01
C GLN A 26 4.74 9.26 38.68
N ALA A 27 4.10 10.04 39.56
CA ALA A 27 2.75 10.55 39.34
C ALA A 27 2.69 11.61 38.22
N VAL A 28 3.81 12.32 37.97
CA VAL A 28 3.89 13.40 36.98
C VAL A 28 4.62 12.93 35.71
N ARG A 29 5.37 11.83 35.78
CA ARG A 29 6.12 11.31 34.65
C ARG A 29 5.18 10.66 33.64
N ASN A 30 4.89 11.38 32.56
CA ASN A 30 4.22 10.80 31.41
C ASN A 30 5.19 9.85 30.67
N PRO A 31 4.89 8.54 30.55
CA PRO A 31 5.72 7.62 29.78
C PRO A 31 5.62 7.86 28.27
N ILE A 32 4.58 8.59 27.82
CA ILE A 32 4.34 8.87 26.41
C ILE A 32 5.21 10.04 25.97
N VAL A 33 6.13 9.76 25.05
CA VAL A 33 6.88 10.79 24.34
C VAL A 33 5.98 11.35 23.25
N ILE A 34 5.48 12.57 23.43
CA ILE A 34 4.54 13.22 22.48
C ILE A 34 5.11 13.27 21.06
N ALA A 35 6.43 13.47 20.92
CA ALA A 35 7.11 13.46 19.62
C ALA A 35 7.02 12.12 18.88
N ASP A 36 6.82 11.00 19.60
CA ASP A 36 6.72 9.68 18.99
C ASP A 36 5.33 9.46 18.37
N LEU A 37 4.31 10.16 18.88
CA LEU A 37 2.93 10.04 18.39
C LEU A 37 2.76 10.58 16.95
N ILE A 38 3.56 11.56 16.55
CA ILE A 38 3.52 12.11 15.19
C ILE A 38 4.46 11.38 14.22
N ASN A 39 5.33 10.50 14.73
CA ASN A 39 6.30 9.77 13.93
C ASN A 39 5.72 8.40 13.51
N PRO A 40 5.50 8.14 12.21
CA PRO A 40 4.94 6.88 11.73
C PRO A 40 5.76 5.64 12.06
N GLU A 41 7.04 5.76 12.45
CA GLU A 41 7.88 4.61 12.84
C GLU A 41 7.87 4.33 14.34
N ARG A 42 7.62 5.35 15.15
CA ARG A 42 7.73 5.27 16.61
C ARG A 42 6.38 5.31 17.31
N CYS A 43 5.34 5.73 16.60
CA CYS A 43 3.98 5.76 17.14
C CYS A 43 3.52 4.34 17.49
N PRO A 44 2.95 4.10 18.68
CA PRO A 44 2.36 2.82 19.05
C PRO A 44 1.29 2.37 18.05
N GLU A 45 1.26 1.08 17.72
CA GLU A 45 0.32 0.51 16.73
C GLU A 45 -1.16 0.90 16.97
N PRO A 46 -1.70 0.84 18.21
CA PRO A 46 -3.10 1.18 18.45
C PRO A 46 -3.46 2.64 18.16
N LEU A 47 -2.45 3.51 18.06
CA LEU A 47 -2.62 4.94 17.78
C LEU A 47 -2.42 5.31 16.31
N LEU A 48 -1.97 4.35 15.48
CA LEU A 48 -1.78 4.57 14.04
C LEU A 48 -3.06 5.01 13.30
N PRO A 49 -4.27 4.52 13.62
CA PRO A 49 -5.49 5.00 12.95
C PRO A 49 -5.73 6.50 13.15
N TYR A 50 -5.44 7.04 14.34
CA TYR A 50 -5.55 8.46 14.62
C TYR A 50 -4.49 9.28 13.87
N LEU A 51 -3.28 8.73 13.76
CA LEU A 51 -2.22 9.35 12.98
C LEU A 51 -2.56 9.36 11.48
N ALA A 52 -3.12 8.27 10.97
CA ALA A 52 -3.59 8.16 9.60
C ALA A 52 -4.70 9.17 9.31
N TRP A 53 -5.64 9.33 10.22
CA TRP A 53 -6.67 10.37 10.15
C TRP A 53 -6.05 11.78 10.12
N ALA A 54 -5.08 12.07 11.00
CA ALA A 54 -4.42 13.37 11.04
C ALA A 54 -3.63 13.71 9.75
N PHE A 55 -3.13 12.70 9.05
CA PHE A 55 -2.47 12.86 7.74
C PHE A 55 -3.40 12.67 6.54
N SER A 56 -4.71 12.59 6.76
CA SER A 56 -5.72 12.42 5.72
C SER A 56 -5.41 11.23 4.79
N VAL A 57 -5.10 10.07 5.34
CA VAL A 57 -4.86 8.86 4.54
C VAL A 57 -6.19 8.41 3.87
N ASP A 58 -6.21 8.33 2.54
CA ASP A 58 -7.43 8.10 1.74
C ASP A 58 -7.97 6.66 1.84
N LYS A 59 -7.10 5.68 2.11
CA LYS A 59 -7.43 4.26 2.31
C LYS A 59 -6.86 3.75 3.62
N TRP A 60 -7.72 3.20 4.46
CA TRP A 60 -7.32 2.56 5.70
C TRP A 60 -8.07 1.26 5.90
N ASP A 61 -7.36 0.24 6.33
CA ASP A 61 -7.93 -1.05 6.74
C ASP A 61 -7.29 -1.47 8.05
N GLU A 62 -8.13 -1.81 9.02
CA GLU A 62 -7.69 -2.27 10.33
C GLU A 62 -7.00 -3.64 10.26
N GLN A 63 -7.28 -4.42 9.22
CA GLN A 63 -6.76 -5.78 9.04
C GLN A 63 -5.37 -5.79 8.40
N TRP A 64 -4.86 -4.64 7.94
CA TRP A 64 -3.51 -4.53 7.40
C TRP A 64 -2.45 -4.83 8.45
N SER A 65 -1.31 -5.38 8.00
CA SER A 65 -0.15 -5.51 8.85
C SER A 65 0.36 -4.14 9.30
N GLU A 66 1.04 -4.11 10.45
CA GLU A 66 1.59 -2.88 11.02
C GLU A 66 2.51 -2.16 10.00
N GLU A 67 3.32 -2.91 9.26
CA GLU A 67 4.23 -2.35 8.26
C GLU A 67 3.46 -1.63 7.14
N VAL A 68 2.39 -2.24 6.63
CA VAL A 68 1.54 -1.65 5.58
C VAL A 68 0.86 -0.38 6.10
N LYS A 69 0.33 -0.40 7.32
CA LYS A 69 -0.25 0.78 7.99
C LYS A 69 0.75 1.93 8.07
N ARG A 70 1.99 1.66 8.51
CA ARG A 70 3.06 2.68 8.61
C ARG A 70 3.50 3.22 7.24
N ILE A 71 3.61 2.35 6.24
CA ILE A 71 3.94 2.74 4.85
C ILE A 71 2.85 3.65 4.28
N ALA A 72 1.57 3.32 4.49
CA ALA A 72 0.45 4.15 4.02
C ALA A 72 0.53 5.57 4.60
N ILE A 73 0.78 5.70 5.91
CA ILE A 73 0.94 7.00 6.59
C ILE A 73 2.16 7.77 6.04
N LYS A 74 3.31 7.12 5.90
CA LYS A 74 4.52 7.75 5.34
C LYS A 74 4.32 8.28 3.93
N ASN A 75 3.60 7.53 3.10
CA ASN A 75 3.38 7.87 1.70
C ASN A 75 2.33 8.97 1.52
N ALA A 76 1.42 9.17 2.49
CA ALA A 76 0.33 10.13 2.41
C ALA A 76 0.80 11.53 2.01
N PHE A 77 1.86 12.06 2.63
CA PHE A 77 2.39 13.38 2.29
C PHE A 77 2.81 13.50 0.81
N LEU A 78 3.51 12.50 0.28
CA LEU A 78 3.96 12.52 -1.11
C LEU A 78 2.81 12.35 -2.10
N ILE A 79 1.84 11.51 -1.76
CA ILE A 79 0.61 11.33 -2.56
C ILE A 79 -0.14 12.65 -2.63
N HIS A 80 -0.41 13.28 -1.48
CA HIS A 80 -1.10 14.57 -1.40
C HIS A 80 -0.38 15.67 -2.16
N LYS A 81 0.95 15.74 -2.02
CA LYS A 81 1.79 16.71 -2.74
C LYS A 81 1.77 16.53 -4.26
N GLN A 82 1.55 15.31 -4.73
CA GLN A 82 1.66 14.94 -6.15
C GLN A 82 0.32 14.52 -6.76
N LYS A 83 -0.83 14.80 -6.11
CA LYS A 83 -2.15 14.50 -6.67
C LYS A 83 -2.27 15.08 -8.08
N GLY A 84 -2.87 14.32 -8.97
CA GLY A 84 -2.96 14.63 -10.40
C GLY A 84 -1.76 14.17 -11.24
N THR A 85 -0.72 13.57 -10.64
CA THR A 85 0.39 13.00 -11.41
C THR A 85 0.26 11.49 -11.57
N LEU A 86 0.87 10.95 -12.62
CA LEU A 86 0.97 9.50 -12.81
C LEU A 86 1.69 8.81 -11.65
N THR A 87 2.66 9.50 -11.03
CA THR A 87 3.37 9.00 -9.85
C THR A 87 2.44 8.80 -8.66
N ALA A 88 1.49 9.71 -8.44
CA ALA A 88 0.54 9.56 -7.36
C ALA A 88 -0.42 8.40 -7.61
N ILE A 89 -0.87 8.20 -8.86
CA ILE A 89 -1.69 7.04 -9.24
C ILE A 89 -0.93 5.73 -8.97
N ARG A 90 0.35 5.65 -9.36
CA ARG A 90 1.20 4.47 -9.08
C ARG A 90 1.30 4.18 -7.58
N ARG A 91 1.59 5.20 -6.76
CA ARG A 91 1.75 5.06 -5.30
C ARG A 91 0.49 4.60 -4.57
N VAL A 92 -0.69 4.87 -5.13
CA VAL A 92 -1.98 4.48 -4.54
C VAL A 92 -2.34 3.03 -4.90
N VAL A 93 -1.96 2.57 -6.11
CA VAL A 93 -2.33 1.24 -6.61
C VAL A 93 -1.29 0.17 -6.28
N GLU A 94 0.01 0.49 -6.27
CA GLU A 94 1.10 -0.43 -5.95
C GLU A 94 0.91 -1.21 -4.62
N PRO A 95 0.45 -0.59 -3.50
CA PRO A 95 0.22 -1.32 -2.24
C PRO A 95 -0.84 -2.43 -2.32
N ILE A 96 -1.70 -2.41 -3.34
CA ILE A 96 -2.73 -3.42 -3.56
C ILE A 96 -2.15 -4.69 -4.20
N GLY A 97 -0.86 -4.67 -4.60
CA GLY A 97 -0.16 -5.83 -5.16
C GLY A 97 -0.35 -6.03 -6.66
N TYR A 98 -0.89 -5.02 -7.36
CA TYR A 98 -1.08 -5.07 -8.81
C TYR A 98 0.03 -4.34 -9.56
N LEU A 99 0.46 -4.93 -10.67
CA LEU A 99 1.33 -4.24 -11.61
C LEU A 99 0.49 -3.27 -12.45
N LEU A 100 1.05 -2.09 -12.67
CA LEU A 100 0.33 -0.98 -13.28
C LEU A 100 1.11 -0.45 -14.48
N GLU A 101 0.47 -0.47 -15.64
CA GLU A 101 0.94 0.21 -16.84
C GLU A 101 0.05 1.43 -17.09
N VAL A 102 0.67 2.61 -17.24
CA VAL A 102 -0.03 3.83 -17.66
C VAL A 102 0.37 4.14 -19.09
N LYS A 103 -0.61 4.35 -19.97
CA LYS A 103 -0.40 4.86 -21.33
C LYS A 103 -1.24 6.11 -21.55
N GLU A 104 -0.60 7.18 -21.97
CA GLU A 104 -1.28 8.41 -22.35
C GLU A 104 -1.80 8.33 -23.79
N TRP A 105 -2.81 9.14 -24.14
CA TRP A 105 -3.47 9.06 -25.46
C TRP A 105 -2.51 9.19 -26.66
N TRP A 106 -1.41 9.92 -26.52
CA TRP A 106 -0.38 10.10 -27.56
C TRP A 106 0.63 8.94 -27.65
N GLN A 107 0.62 8.02 -26.69
CA GLN A 107 1.48 6.82 -26.67
C GLN A 107 0.78 5.60 -27.29
N GLU A 108 -0.53 5.67 -27.51
CA GLU A 108 -1.30 4.59 -28.15
C GLU A 108 -1.16 4.62 -29.67
N THR A 109 -1.26 3.45 -30.28
CA THR A 109 -1.29 3.26 -31.74
C THR A 109 -2.52 2.41 -32.10
N PRO A 110 -3.56 2.98 -32.75
CA PRO A 110 -3.73 4.38 -33.16
C PRO A 110 -3.86 5.35 -31.98
N MET A 111 -3.61 6.63 -32.23
CA MET A 111 -3.66 7.69 -31.20
C MET A 111 -5.07 7.81 -30.61
N GLY A 112 -5.17 7.81 -29.28
CA GLY A 112 -6.44 7.89 -28.56
C GLY A 112 -7.05 9.30 -28.55
N THR A 113 -8.18 9.47 -27.87
CA THR A 113 -8.85 10.78 -27.74
C THR A 113 -8.01 11.73 -26.87
N ALA A 114 -7.80 12.96 -27.33
CA ALA A 114 -6.99 13.94 -26.61
C ALA A 114 -7.51 14.18 -25.18
N GLY A 115 -6.59 14.15 -24.22
CA GLY A 115 -6.91 14.34 -22.79
C GLY A 115 -7.38 13.08 -22.05
N THR A 116 -7.26 11.91 -22.68
CA THR A 116 -7.50 10.61 -22.06
C THR A 116 -6.20 9.90 -21.69
N PHE A 117 -6.25 9.03 -20.69
CA PHE A 117 -5.16 8.10 -20.39
C PHE A 117 -5.74 6.73 -20.04
N LYS A 118 -5.00 5.70 -20.40
CA LYS A 118 -5.35 4.32 -20.13
C LYS A 118 -4.51 3.78 -18.97
N LEU A 119 -5.19 3.18 -18.01
CA LEU A 119 -4.58 2.48 -16.89
C LEU A 119 -4.81 0.99 -17.07
N THR A 120 -3.75 0.23 -17.29
CA THR A 120 -3.82 -1.22 -17.35
C THR A 120 -3.36 -1.78 -16.01
N VAL A 121 -4.26 -2.46 -15.32
CA VAL A 121 -3.99 -3.13 -14.04
C VAL A 121 -3.86 -4.62 -14.32
N GLU A 122 -2.70 -5.19 -14.03
CA GLU A 122 -2.47 -6.62 -14.13
C GLU A 122 -2.78 -7.29 -12.79
N VAL A 123 -3.66 -8.29 -12.85
CA VAL A 123 -4.23 -8.99 -11.70
C VAL A 123 -3.85 -10.46 -11.77
N SER A 124 -3.64 -11.08 -10.61
CA SER A 124 -3.41 -12.53 -10.48
C SER A 124 -4.60 -13.36 -10.96
N GLU A 125 -4.39 -14.66 -11.13
CA GLU A 125 -5.38 -15.61 -11.69
C GLU A 125 -6.73 -15.65 -10.97
N THR A 126 -6.76 -15.24 -9.70
CA THR A 126 -7.98 -15.11 -8.90
C THR A 126 -8.93 -14.02 -9.39
N GLY A 127 -8.47 -13.14 -10.30
CA GLY A 127 -9.24 -12.02 -10.83
C GLY A 127 -9.50 -10.93 -9.79
N LEU A 128 -10.24 -9.89 -10.21
CA LEU A 128 -10.71 -8.81 -9.35
C LEU A 128 -12.15 -9.10 -8.89
N ASN A 129 -12.37 -9.14 -7.58
CA ASN A 129 -13.73 -9.09 -7.04
C ASN A 129 -14.35 -7.71 -7.30
N GLU A 130 -15.68 -7.63 -7.41
CA GLU A 130 -16.41 -6.38 -7.66
C GLU A 130 -16.11 -5.31 -6.60
N GLN A 131 -16.01 -5.72 -5.34
CA GLN A 131 -15.64 -4.83 -4.23
C GLN A 131 -14.25 -4.21 -4.43
N THR A 132 -13.26 -5.03 -4.82
CA THR A 132 -11.88 -4.59 -5.05
C THR A 132 -11.78 -3.71 -6.28
N TYR A 133 -12.56 -4.01 -7.32
CA TYR A 133 -12.67 -3.17 -8.52
C TYR A 133 -13.21 -1.78 -8.18
N ASN A 134 -14.34 -1.71 -7.46
CA ASN A 134 -14.94 -0.43 -7.06
C ASN A 134 -14.01 0.39 -6.18
N GLU A 135 -13.28 -0.26 -5.27
CA GLU A 135 -12.28 0.41 -4.44
C GLU A 135 -11.10 0.93 -5.27
N LEU A 136 -10.62 0.16 -6.26
CA LEU A 136 -9.57 0.62 -7.16
C LEU A 136 -10.02 1.86 -7.95
N VAL A 137 -11.24 1.84 -8.50
CA VAL A 137 -11.81 3.00 -9.21
C VAL A 137 -11.90 4.20 -8.28
N ARG A 138 -12.44 4.04 -7.06
CA ARG A 138 -12.55 5.10 -6.05
C ARG A 138 -11.19 5.75 -5.76
N LEU A 139 -10.16 4.94 -5.57
CA LEU A 139 -8.81 5.41 -5.22
C LEU A 139 -8.12 6.13 -6.38
N VAL A 140 -8.30 5.64 -7.61
CA VAL A 140 -7.76 6.31 -8.79
C VAL A 140 -8.50 7.63 -9.04
N ASP A 141 -9.82 7.67 -8.86
CA ASP A 141 -10.61 8.88 -9.04
C ASP A 141 -10.26 9.99 -8.04
N ASP A 142 -9.88 9.64 -6.81
CA ASP A 142 -9.45 10.60 -5.80
C ASP A 142 -8.10 11.29 -6.14
N VAL A 143 -7.25 10.61 -6.91
CA VAL A 143 -5.89 11.08 -7.21
C VAL A 143 -5.72 11.56 -8.66
N LYS A 144 -6.57 11.11 -9.60
CA LYS A 144 -6.46 11.53 -11.00
C LYS A 144 -6.77 13.02 -11.17
N PRO A 145 -6.18 13.70 -12.17
CA PRO A 145 -6.64 15.03 -12.54
C PRO A 145 -8.11 15.02 -12.93
N VAL A 146 -8.88 15.98 -12.42
CA VAL A 146 -10.30 16.13 -12.75
C VAL A 146 -10.51 16.36 -14.25
N SER A 147 -9.59 17.09 -14.90
CA SER A 147 -9.64 17.40 -16.33
C SER A 147 -9.25 16.23 -17.25
N ARG A 148 -8.77 15.11 -16.71
CA ARG A 148 -8.32 13.93 -17.48
C ARG A 148 -9.31 12.78 -17.31
N HIS A 149 -9.63 12.15 -18.42
CA HIS A 149 -10.54 10.99 -18.44
C HIS A 149 -9.74 9.70 -18.45
N LEU A 150 -10.05 8.82 -17.50
CA LEU A 150 -9.43 7.52 -17.32
C LEU A 150 -10.19 6.47 -18.13
N THR A 151 -9.46 5.62 -18.85
CA THR A 151 -9.96 4.33 -19.33
C THR A 151 -9.25 3.23 -18.55
N LEU A 152 -9.98 2.52 -17.69
CA LEU A 152 -9.43 1.40 -16.93
C LEU A 152 -9.51 0.12 -17.76
N ALA A 153 -8.38 -0.57 -17.89
CA ALA A 153 -8.29 -1.89 -18.50
C ALA A 153 -7.74 -2.88 -17.47
N ILE A 154 -8.35 -4.05 -17.37
CA ILE A 154 -7.88 -5.12 -16.50
C ILE A 154 -7.24 -6.17 -17.40
N ALA A 155 -5.97 -6.46 -17.16
CA ALA A 155 -5.27 -7.58 -17.77
C ALA A 155 -5.18 -8.72 -16.76
N VAL A 156 -5.55 -9.92 -17.19
CA VAL A 156 -5.32 -11.14 -16.42
C VAL A 156 -4.39 -11.99 -17.27
N THR A 157 -3.26 -12.38 -16.69
CA THR A 157 -2.28 -13.26 -17.34
C THR A 157 -2.44 -14.66 -16.72
N PRO A 158 -3.33 -15.52 -17.25
CA PRO A 158 -3.46 -16.87 -16.73
C PRO A 158 -2.19 -17.66 -17.06
N THR A 159 -1.56 -18.25 -16.05
CA THR A 159 -0.54 -19.26 -16.25
C THR A 159 -1.20 -20.64 -16.20
N GLY A 160 -0.90 -21.49 -17.16
CA GLY A 160 -1.50 -22.81 -17.27
C GLY A 160 -0.57 -23.80 -17.93
N GLU A 161 -0.62 -25.05 -17.50
CA GLU A 161 0.12 -26.12 -18.14
C GLU A 161 -0.64 -26.60 -19.39
N MET A 162 -0.01 -26.49 -20.55
CA MET A 162 -0.54 -27.03 -21.80
C MET A 162 0.11 -28.39 -22.08
N ASN A 163 -0.65 -29.47 -21.91
CA ASN A 163 -0.20 -30.80 -22.26
C ASN A 163 -0.35 -31.04 -23.77
N VAL A 164 0.77 -31.21 -24.47
CA VAL A 164 0.80 -31.52 -25.90
C VAL A 164 1.02 -33.02 -26.09
N PHE A 165 0.09 -33.69 -26.77
CA PHE A 165 0.20 -35.10 -27.14
C PHE A 165 0.36 -35.24 -28.65
N ILE A 166 1.29 -36.09 -29.07
CA ILE A 166 1.52 -36.44 -30.48
C ILE A 166 1.21 -37.92 -30.65
N GLY A 167 0.41 -38.25 -31.66
CA GLY A 167 0.15 -39.62 -32.09
C GLY A 167 0.54 -39.80 -33.55
N GLN A 168 1.29 -40.86 -33.85
CA GLN A 168 1.57 -41.28 -35.22
C GLN A 168 0.66 -42.45 -35.57
N ASN A 169 -0.12 -42.32 -36.65
CA ASN A 169 -0.80 -43.45 -37.27
C ASN A 169 0.04 -43.94 -38.45
N SER A 170 0.42 -45.21 -38.42
CA SER A 170 1.09 -45.89 -39.53
C SER A 170 0.15 -46.96 -40.06
N GLY A 171 -0.15 -46.91 -41.37
CA GLY A 171 -0.94 -47.91 -42.07
C GLY A 171 -0.06 -48.58 -43.12
N GLU A 172 -0.15 -49.91 -43.21
CA GLU A 172 0.54 -50.69 -44.23
C GLU A 172 -0.50 -51.48 -45.05
N THR A 173 -0.39 -51.42 -46.37
CA THR A 173 -1.26 -52.19 -47.28
C THR A 173 -0.46 -53.38 -47.79
N ILE A 174 -0.78 -54.57 -47.30
CA ILE A 174 -0.14 -55.82 -47.72
C ILE A 174 -1.05 -56.49 -48.77
N THR A 175 -0.49 -56.74 -49.95
CA THR A 175 -1.16 -57.50 -51.00
C THR A 175 -0.65 -58.94 -50.97
N VAL A 176 -1.54 -59.91 -50.75
CA VAL A 176 -1.22 -61.34 -50.68
C VAL A 176 -1.56 -61.99 -52.02
N TYR A 177 -0.58 -62.65 -52.63
CA TYR A 177 -0.78 -63.46 -53.83
C TYR A 177 -0.97 -64.95 -53.48
N PRO A 178 -1.94 -65.65 -54.08
CA PRO A 178 -2.12 -67.08 -53.87
C PRO A 178 -1.01 -67.89 -54.58
N GLN A 179 -0.63 -69.00 -53.96
CA GLN A 179 0.37 -69.95 -54.44
C GLN A 179 -0.23 -71.00 -55.38
#